data_AF-G0V3C0-F1
#
_entry.id   AF-G0V3C0-F1
#
_cell.length_a   1.000
_cell.length_b   1.000
_cell.length_c   1.000
_cell.angle_alpha   90.00
_cell.angle_beta   90.00
_cell.angle_gamma   90.00
#
_symmetry.space_group_name_H-M   'P 1'
#
loop_
_entity.id
_entity.type
_entity.pdbx_description
1 polymer ?
#
loop_
_entity_poly.entity_id
_entity_poly.type
_entity_poly.pdbx_seq_one_letter_code
_entity_poly.pdbx_strand_id
1 'polypeptide(L)'
;MHRQASEITASAETTRRISKFSGELVKVLQTIDRTPTSNWASLSNCLGQLIKCLESNVGLEGDRVPYPTLVCRVIFKCLDPKGVMGVHRKALEVVQCLIQRLGATALLQQTPLIFAGVLNLLPRCSLQVKCVLLNFVDIHILRVLPAGGIAVQLPGIIPALLTGLEEGGESEVYRLSMKLLRNVHDIMRSNVVVEDLASARRIEEAEEVPGDKCSLSKDVWCSGVTAMYRVMWLTLKNSPSLRGPVLQYLKLQQGEAAGHAPCSDVNEGSVPTSHVVENGGNCEFGFPESPSVFLGRDPCLVHSAIFITLQDPNERTRRFMLDLLIAAFPLGSTSLFTASEQSLLVSAVVPLFGIPERSASTRRACCGV
;
A
#
# COMPACT_ATOMS: atom_id res chain seq x y z
N MET A 1 -33.29 39.43 -20.79
CA MET A 1 -34.08 39.10 -19.59
C MET A 1 -34.60 37.66 -19.57
N HIS A 2 -35.15 37.08 -20.65
CA HIS A 2 -35.60 35.68 -20.66
C HIS A 2 -34.52 34.61 -20.44
N ARG A 3 -33.27 34.85 -20.90
CA ARG A 3 -32.14 33.92 -20.67
C ARG A 3 -31.74 33.81 -19.19
N GLN A 4 -31.68 34.93 -18.48
CA GLN A 4 -31.39 34.98 -17.04
C GLN A 4 -32.50 34.35 -16.17
N ALA A 5 -33.77 34.54 -16.52
CA ALA A 5 -34.87 33.91 -15.78
C ALA A 5 -34.84 32.37 -15.91
N SER A 6 -34.52 31.85 -17.10
CA SER A 6 -34.34 30.41 -17.37
C SER A 6 -33.19 29.83 -16.54
N GLU A 7 -32.04 30.51 -16.47
CA GLU A 7 -30.87 30.07 -15.70
C GLU A 7 -31.15 30.03 -14.19
N ILE A 8 -31.87 31.03 -13.65
CA ILE A 8 -32.25 31.08 -12.23
C ILE A 8 -33.22 29.93 -11.87
N THR A 9 -34.20 29.64 -12.73
CA THR A 9 -35.14 28.52 -12.50
C THR A 9 -34.48 27.15 -12.59
N ALA A 10 -33.53 26.98 -13.52
CA ALA A 10 -32.75 25.74 -13.65
C ALA A 10 -31.79 25.53 -12.46
N SER A 11 -31.20 26.60 -11.93
CA SER A 11 -30.38 26.57 -10.72
C SER A 11 -31.21 26.18 -9.49
N ALA A 12 -32.41 26.75 -9.30
CA ALA A 12 -33.26 26.47 -8.15
C ALA A 12 -33.78 25.02 -8.12
N GLU A 13 -34.15 24.47 -9.27
CA GLU A 13 -34.60 23.09 -9.41
C GLU A 13 -33.46 22.09 -9.12
N THR A 14 -32.24 22.39 -9.54
CA THR A 14 -31.05 21.59 -9.21
C THR A 14 -30.78 21.57 -7.70
N THR A 15 -30.85 22.72 -7.03
CA THR A 15 -30.69 22.81 -5.56
C THR A 15 -31.76 21.99 -4.82
N ARG A 16 -33.01 22.00 -5.29
CA ARG A 16 -34.09 21.21 -4.71
C ARG A 16 -33.84 19.70 -4.84
N ARG A 17 -33.36 19.25 -6.00
CA ARG A 17 -32.99 17.84 -6.24
C ARG A 17 -31.83 17.41 -5.35
N ILE A 18 -30.80 18.24 -5.20
CA ILE A 18 -29.66 17.98 -4.30
C ILE A 18 -30.13 17.84 -2.84
N SER A 19 -31.00 18.74 -2.37
CA SER A 19 -31.54 18.66 -1.01
C SER A 19 -32.37 17.39 -0.79
N LYS A 20 -33.19 17.00 -1.77
CA LYS A 20 -33.98 15.77 -1.70
C LYS A 20 -33.09 14.54 -1.66
N PHE A 21 -32.10 14.45 -2.55
CA PHE A 21 -31.10 13.39 -2.57
C PHE A 21 -30.36 13.29 -1.23
N SER A 22 -29.86 14.41 -0.71
CA SER A 22 -29.17 14.45 0.58
C SER A 22 -30.05 13.94 1.73
N GLY A 23 -31.33 14.34 1.75
CA GLY A 23 -32.29 13.85 2.73
C GLY A 23 -32.57 12.35 2.64
N GLU A 24 -32.70 11.81 1.43
CA GLU A 24 -32.88 10.36 1.20
C GLU A 24 -31.63 9.57 1.60
N LEU A 25 -30.45 10.04 1.19
CA LEU A 25 -29.16 9.45 1.54
C LEU A 25 -28.98 9.35 3.06
N VAL A 26 -29.21 10.44 3.80
CA VAL A 26 -29.10 10.46 5.27
C VAL A 26 -30.05 9.47 5.93
N LYS A 27 -31.30 9.39 5.46
CA LYS A 27 -32.29 8.46 6.03
C LYS A 27 -31.84 7.01 5.89
N VAL A 28 -31.34 6.63 4.71
CA VAL A 28 -30.81 5.28 4.47
C VAL A 28 -29.59 5.02 5.35
N LEU A 29 -28.64 5.96 5.40
CA LEU A 29 -27.43 5.84 6.22
C LEU A 29 -27.74 5.71 7.72
N GLN A 30 -28.65 6.52 8.26
CA GLN A 30 -29.09 6.43 9.66
C GLN A 30 -29.80 5.11 9.96
N THR A 31 -30.55 4.57 9.00
CA THR A 31 -31.20 3.26 9.14
C THR A 31 -30.15 2.15 9.24
N ILE A 32 -29.10 2.20 8.41
CA ILE A 32 -27.97 1.26 8.48
C ILE A 32 -27.21 1.40 9.81
N ASP A 33 -26.94 2.64 10.25
CA ASP A 33 -26.22 2.92 11.50
C ASP A 33 -26.94 2.34 12.73
N ARG A 34 -28.28 2.38 12.74
CA ARG A 34 -29.11 1.80 13.81
C ARG A 34 -29.31 0.27 13.70
N THR A 35 -29.23 -0.30 12.50
CA THR A 35 -29.49 -1.74 12.29
C THR A 35 -28.34 -2.58 12.83
N PRO A 36 -28.54 -3.51 13.78
CA PRO A 36 -27.44 -4.30 14.35
C PRO A 36 -26.78 -5.21 13.30
N THR A 37 -25.49 -5.50 13.46
CA THR A 37 -24.70 -6.36 12.54
C THR A 37 -25.24 -7.79 12.45
N SER A 38 -25.93 -8.27 13.48
CA SER A 38 -26.62 -9.56 13.49
C SER A 38 -27.77 -9.64 12.49
N ASN A 39 -28.41 -8.51 12.17
CA ASN A 39 -29.48 -8.44 11.17
C ASN A 39 -28.90 -8.13 9.78
N TRP A 40 -28.05 -9.03 9.31
CA TRP A 40 -27.32 -8.91 8.04
C TRP A 40 -28.25 -8.79 6.83
N ALA A 41 -29.45 -9.38 6.87
CA ALA A 41 -30.42 -9.31 5.78
C ALA A 41 -30.94 -7.88 5.59
N SER A 42 -31.29 -7.21 6.70
CA SER A 42 -31.74 -5.81 6.67
C SER A 42 -30.60 -4.87 6.26
N LEU A 43 -29.37 -5.13 6.72
CA LEU A 43 -28.19 -4.38 6.29
C LEU A 43 -27.96 -4.50 4.78
N SER A 44 -27.99 -5.72 4.24
CA SER A 44 -27.84 -5.97 2.80
C SER A 44 -28.90 -5.23 1.98
N ASN A 45 -30.16 -5.27 2.42
CA ASN A 45 -31.26 -4.55 1.76
C ASN A 45 -31.05 -3.03 1.79
N CYS A 46 -30.66 -2.47 2.95
CA CYS A 46 -30.41 -1.03 3.08
C CYS A 46 -29.19 -0.59 2.26
N LEU A 47 -28.13 -1.40 2.17
CA LEU A 47 -27.01 -1.14 1.26
C LEU A 47 -27.45 -1.18 -0.21
N GLY A 48 -28.34 -2.10 -0.59
CA GLY A 48 -28.94 -2.11 -1.92
C GLY A 48 -29.78 -0.86 -2.22
N GLN A 49 -30.54 -0.36 -1.23
CA GLN A 49 -31.24 0.92 -1.34
C GLN A 49 -30.27 2.09 -1.47
N LEU A 50 -29.15 2.05 -0.74
CA LEU A 50 -28.10 3.05 -0.82
C LEU A 50 -27.47 3.10 -2.22
N ILE A 51 -27.14 1.96 -2.82
CA ILE A 51 -26.63 1.89 -4.20
C ILE A 51 -27.62 2.51 -5.17
N LYS A 52 -28.90 2.10 -5.11
CA LYS A 52 -29.94 2.67 -5.99
C LYS A 52 -30.10 4.17 -5.82
N CYS A 53 -30.04 4.67 -4.58
CA CYS A 53 -30.08 6.09 -4.27
C CYS A 53 -28.87 6.82 -4.89
N LEU A 54 -27.68 6.22 -4.84
CA LEU A 54 -26.48 6.77 -5.46
C LEU A 54 -26.55 6.79 -6.99
N GLU A 55 -27.01 5.70 -7.62
CA GLU A 55 -27.11 5.56 -9.08
C GLU A 55 -28.20 6.42 -9.70
N SER A 56 -29.36 6.55 -9.04
CA SER A 56 -30.50 7.34 -9.56
C SER A 56 -30.25 8.85 -9.56
N ASN A 57 -29.15 9.29 -8.94
CA ASN A 57 -28.77 10.69 -8.77
C ASN A 57 -27.39 11.00 -9.36
N VAL A 58 -26.96 10.19 -10.33
CA VAL A 58 -25.73 10.43 -11.12
C VAL A 58 -25.90 11.72 -11.93
N GLY A 59 -24.93 12.64 -11.84
CA GLY A 59 -24.96 13.94 -12.51
C GLY A 59 -25.47 15.11 -11.65
N LEU A 60 -25.94 14.86 -10.42
CA LEU A 60 -26.04 15.94 -9.42
C LEU A 60 -24.63 16.23 -8.90
N GLU A 61 -23.89 17.06 -9.64
CA GLU A 61 -22.52 17.46 -9.31
C GLU A 61 -22.49 18.18 -7.96
N GLY A 62 -22.01 17.47 -6.96
CA GLY A 62 -21.53 18.03 -5.72
C GLY A 62 -20.16 17.42 -5.47
N ASP A 63 -19.14 18.26 -5.37
CA ASP A 63 -17.73 17.88 -5.19
C ASP A 63 -17.44 17.22 -3.83
N ARG A 64 -18.49 16.79 -3.09
CA ARG A 64 -18.40 16.29 -1.71
C ARG A 64 -19.50 15.26 -1.44
N VAL A 65 -19.13 14.14 -0.81
CA VAL A 65 -20.10 13.20 -0.24
C VAL A 65 -20.86 13.91 0.87
N PRO A 66 -22.20 13.92 0.86
CA PRO A 66 -22.97 14.37 2.01
C PRO A 66 -22.69 13.45 3.21
N TYR A 67 -22.38 14.04 4.37
CA TYR A 67 -22.17 13.33 5.65
C TYR A 67 -21.05 12.28 5.63
N PRO A 68 -19.80 12.68 5.35
CA PRO A 68 -18.69 11.75 5.15
C PRO A 68 -18.40 10.89 6.38
N THR A 69 -18.53 11.45 7.58
CA THR A 69 -18.34 10.71 8.85
C THR A 69 -19.37 9.60 9.01
N LEU A 70 -20.63 9.84 8.63
CA LEU A 70 -21.70 8.84 8.74
C LEU A 70 -21.52 7.75 7.68
N VAL A 71 -21.15 8.13 6.45
CA VAL A 71 -20.80 7.18 5.39
C VAL A 71 -19.65 6.28 5.84
N CYS A 72 -18.55 6.85 6.33
CA CYS A 72 -17.43 6.08 6.84
C CYS A 72 -17.88 5.11 7.94
N ARG A 73 -18.60 5.59 8.96
CA ARG A 73 -19.07 4.74 10.06
C ARG A 73 -19.93 3.56 9.58
N VAL A 74 -20.87 3.81 8.67
CA VAL A 74 -21.73 2.79 8.08
C VAL A 74 -20.91 1.77 7.29
N ILE A 75 -19.98 2.23 6.45
CA ILE A 75 -19.14 1.36 5.63
C ILE A 75 -18.25 0.49 6.53
N PHE A 76 -17.59 1.05 7.54
CA PHE A 76 -16.76 0.28 8.48
C PHE A 76 -17.55 -0.80 9.20
N LYS A 77 -18.77 -0.47 9.64
CA LYS A 77 -19.67 -1.44 10.27
C LYS A 77 -20.04 -2.58 9.31
N CYS A 78 -20.32 -2.27 8.05
CA CYS A 78 -20.64 -3.27 7.04
C CYS A 78 -19.41 -4.07 6.57
N LEU A 79 -18.19 -3.57 6.80
CA LEU A 79 -16.92 -4.24 6.56
C LEU A 79 -16.34 -4.88 7.84
N ASP A 80 -17.17 -5.16 8.86
CA ASP A 80 -16.73 -5.90 10.04
C ASP A 80 -16.26 -7.31 9.63
N PRO A 81 -15.04 -7.75 10.00
CA PRO A 81 -14.54 -9.09 9.68
C PRO A 81 -15.45 -10.25 10.10
N LYS A 82 -16.26 -10.08 11.14
CA LYS A 82 -17.24 -11.08 11.62
C LYS A 82 -18.54 -11.07 10.81
N GLY A 83 -18.71 -10.10 9.92
CA GLY A 83 -19.86 -9.97 9.04
C GLY A 83 -19.93 -11.08 7.99
N VAL A 84 -21.12 -11.26 7.42
CA VAL A 84 -21.34 -12.24 6.35
C VAL A 84 -20.84 -11.70 5.00
N MET A 85 -20.30 -12.58 4.15
CA MET A 85 -19.70 -12.22 2.86
C MET A 85 -20.64 -11.40 1.95
N GLY A 86 -21.96 -11.66 1.99
CA GLY A 86 -22.94 -10.92 1.21
C GLY A 86 -23.01 -9.43 1.59
N VAL A 87 -22.86 -9.10 2.87
CA VAL A 87 -22.82 -7.71 3.34
C VAL A 87 -21.50 -7.05 2.93
N HIS A 88 -20.38 -7.77 3.03
CA HIS A 88 -19.07 -7.25 2.58
C HIS A 88 -19.10 -6.86 1.10
N ARG A 89 -19.57 -7.77 0.22
CA ARG A 89 -19.67 -7.52 -1.22
C ARG A 89 -20.54 -6.30 -1.52
N LYS A 90 -21.71 -6.22 -0.90
CA LYS A 90 -22.62 -5.09 -1.11
C LYS A 90 -22.06 -3.77 -0.58
N ALA A 91 -21.31 -3.81 0.52
CA ALA A 91 -20.61 -2.64 1.04
C ALA A 91 -19.51 -2.16 0.07
N LEU A 92 -18.74 -3.08 -0.52
CA LEU A 92 -17.75 -2.73 -1.55
C LEU A 92 -18.39 -2.11 -2.80
N GLU A 93 -19.56 -2.61 -3.23
CA GLU A 93 -20.34 -2.00 -4.32
C GLU A 93 -20.76 -0.55 -3.98
N VAL A 94 -21.16 -0.27 -2.73
CA VAL A 94 -21.43 1.10 -2.29
C VAL A 94 -20.17 1.96 -2.40
N VAL A 95 -19.02 1.47 -1.92
CA VAL A 95 -17.76 2.22 -2.01
C VAL A 95 -17.37 2.47 -3.48
N GLN A 96 -17.55 1.48 -4.35
CA GLN A 96 -17.36 1.64 -5.81
C GLN A 96 -18.23 2.77 -6.37
N CYS A 97 -19.53 2.79 -6.03
CA CYS A 97 -20.44 3.85 -6.47
C CYS A 97 -20.00 5.23 -5.95
N LEU A 98 -19.53 5.32 -4.71
CA LEU A 98 -19.02 6.57 -4.14
C LEU A 98 -17.77 7.06 -4.87
N ILE A 99 -16.82 6.16 -5.15
CA ILE A 99 -15.58 6.45 -5.90
C ILE A 99 -15.91 6.98 -7.29
N GLN A 100 -16.81 6.32 -8.02
CA GLN A 100 -17.22 6.73 -9.36
C GLN A 100 -17.92 8.09 -9.38
N ARG A 101 -18.61 8.47 -8.29
CA ARG A 101 -19.33 9.75 -8.19
C ARG A 101 -18.45 10.93 -7.79
N LEU A 102 -17.42 10.73 -6.96
CA LEU A 102 -16.64 11.83 -6.39
C LEU A 102 -15.56 12.38 -7.31
N GLY A 103 -15.09 11.60 -8.28
CA GLY A 103 -13.89 11.92 -9.03
C GLY A 103 -12.62 11.90 -8.15
N ALA A 104 -11.44 12.00 -8.77
CA ALA A 104 -10.17 11.74 -8.10
C ALA A 104 -9.82 12.73 -6.96
N THR A 105 -10.20 14.01 -7.08
CA THR A 105 -9.84 15.09 -6.14
C THR A 105 -10.60 15.01 -4.83
N ALA A 106 -11.93 14.91 -4.87
CA ALA A 106 -12.75 14.75 -3.67
C ALA A 106 -12.51 13.38 -3.02
N LEU A 107 -12.18 12.37 -3.84
CA LEU A 107 -11.76 11.06 -3.37
C LEU A 107 -10.50 11.19 -2.49
N LEU A 108 -9.44 11.89 -2.90
CA LEU A 108 -8.23 12.04 -2.05
C LEU A 108 -8.50 12.57 -0.64
N GLN A 109 -9.48 13.46 -0.46
CA GLN A 109 -9.81 14.02 0.85
C GLN A 109 -10.52 13.03 1.78
N GLN A 110 -11.29 12.08 1.23
CA GLN A 110 -12.14 11.17 2.01
C GLN A 110 -11.75 9.69 1.90
N THR A 111 -10.86 9.38 0.95
CA THR A 111 -10.24 8.07 0.73
C THR A 111 -9.60 7.53 1.99
N PRO A 112 -8.76 8.28 2.74
CA PRO A 112 -7.96 7.66 3.80
C PRO A 112 -8.80 6.89 4.80
N LEU A 113 -9.97 7.42 5.15
CA LEU A 113 -10.89 6.78 6.08
C LEU A 113 -11.59 5.59 5.46
N ILE A 114 -12.35 5.78 4.36
CA ILE A 114 -13.11 4.69 3.72
C ILE A 114 -12.18 3.54 3.31
N PHE A 115 -11.04 3.90 2.73
CA PHE A 115 -10.04 2.95 2.27
C PHE A 115 -9.36 2.20 3.42
N ALA A 116 -9.08 2.85 4.56
CA ALA A 116 -8.62 2.14 5.74
C ALA A 116 -9.61 1.05 6.18
N GLY A 117 -10.92 1.28 6.07
CA GLY A 117 -11.94 0.25 6.35
C GLY A 117 -11.83 -0.95 5.41
N VAL A 118 -11.66 -0.69 4.10
CA VAL A 118 -11.44 -1.71 3.07
C VAL A 118 -10.17 -2.52 3.35
N LEU A 119 -9.05 -1.85 3.62
CA LEU A 119 -7.76 -2.49 3.88
C LEU A 119 -7.76 -3.31 5.16
N ASN A 120 -8.44 -2.85 6.22
CA ASN A 120 -8.55 -3.59 7.49
C ASN A 120 -9.35 -4.89 7.37
N LEU A 121 -10.19 -5.04 6.35
CA LEU A 121 -10.96 -6.26 6.12
C LEU A 121 -10.07 -7.37 5.51
N LEU A 122 -9.10 -7.02 4.66
CA LEU A 122 -8.29 -7.97 3.89
C LEU A 122 -7.59 -9.05 4.74
N PRO A 123 -6.99 -8.76 5.90
CA PRO A 123 -6.31 -9.77 6.71
C PRO A 123 -7.26 -10.79 7.36
N ARG A 124 -8.54 -10.45 7.50
CA ARG A 124 -9.47 -11.15 8.41
C ARG A 124 -10.72 -11.70 7.70
N CYS A 125 -10.84 -11.51 6.39
CA CYS A 125 -11.96 -12.02 5.62
C CYS A 125 -11.66 -13.40 5.01
N SER A 126 -12.70 -14.07 4.52
CA SER A 126 -12.57 -15.36 3.84
C SER A 126 -11.78 -15.22 2.54
N LEU A 127 -11.17 -16.32 2.07
CA LEU A 127 -10.41 -16.34 0.80
C LEU A 127 -11.20 -15.78 -0.38
N GLN A 128 -12.50 -16.13 -0.49
CA GLN A 128 -13.37 -15.62 -1.55
C GLN A 128 -13.56 -14.09 -1.47
N VAL A 129 -13.65 -13.53 -0.27
CA VAL A 129 -13.75 -12.08 -0.09
C VAL A 129 -12.40 -11.41 -0.34
N LYS A 130 -11.27 -12.03 0.05
CA LYS A 130 -9.92 -11.53 -0.25
C LYS A 130 -9.73 -11.29 -1.75
N CYS A 131 -10.08 -12.25 -2.62
CA CYS A 131 -9.94 -12.05 -4.07
C CYS A 131 -10.79 -10.89 -4.60
N VAL A 132 -12.05 -10.78 -4.14
CA VAL A 132 -12.94 -9.66 -4.52
C VAL A 132 -12.35 -8.32 -4.06
N LEU A 133 -11.83 -8.29 -2.84
CA LEU A 133 -11.25 -7.10 -2.23
C LEU A 133 -9.95 -6.68 -2.94
N LEU A 134 -9.06 -7.61 -3.29
CA LEU A 134 -7.84 -7.32 -4.05
C LEU A 134 -8.15 -6.74 -5.43
N ASN A 135 -9.12 -7.34 -6.15
CA ASN A 135 -9.58 -6.79 -7.43
C ASN A 135 -10.20 -5.40 -7.27
N PHE A 136 -10.96 -5.18 -6.19
CA PHE A 136 -11.49 -3.86 -5.87
C PHE A 136 -10.36 -2.84 -5.64
N VAL A 137 -9.32 -3.20 -4.88
CA VAL A 137 -8.16 -2.32 -4.63
C VAL A 137 -7.43 -1.98 -5.93
N ASP A 138 -7.23 -2.95 -6.83
CA ASP A 138 -6.65 -2.70 -8.16
C ASP A 138 -7.46 -1.65 -8.93
N ILE A 139 -8.73 -1.96 -9.17
CA ILE A 139 -9.56 -1.22 -10.13
C ILE A 139 -9.97 0.15 -9.58
N HIS A 140 -10.36 0.22 -8.31
CA HIS A 140 -11.01 1.42 -7.77
C HIS A 140 -10.10 2.30 -6.93
N ILE A 141 -8.89 1.82 -6.58
CA ILE A 141 -7.96 2.58 -5.76
C ILE A 141 -6.67 2.84 -6.54
N LEU A 142 -5.92 1.79 -6.89
CA LEU A 142 -4.61 1.96 -7.52
C LEU A 142 -4.68 2.59 -8.91
N ARG A 143 -5.71 2.27 -9.70
CA ARG A 143 -5.90 2.85 -11.04
C ARG A 143 -6.58 4.22 -11.05
N VAL A 144 -7.22 4.62 -9.94
CA VAL A 144 -8.00 5.86 -9.86
C VAL A 144 -7.23 6.97 -9.16
N LEU A 145 -6.48 6.65 -8.11
CA LEU A 145 -5.75 7.64 -7.34
C LEU A 145 -4.44 8.02 -8.04
N PRO A 146 -4.05 9.30 -8.02
CA PRO A 146 -2.69 9.65 -8.37
C PRO A 146 -1.73 9.04 -7.35
N ALA A 147 -0.59 8.56 -7.84
CA ALA A 147 0.73 8.78 -7.26
C ALA A 147 0.81 9.20 -5.79
N GLY A 148 0.76 10.51 -5.52
CA GLY A 148 0.89 11.09 -4.18
C GLY A 148 -0.21 10.63 -3.23
N GLY A 149 -1.43 10.38 -3.74
CA GLY A 149 -2.51 9.78 -2.96
C GLY A 149 -2.20 8.35 -2.52
N ILE A 150 -1.65 7.54 -3.42
CA ILE A 150 -1.21 6.18 -3.12
C ILE A 150 -0.05 6.20 -2.12
N ALA A 151 0.90 7.11 -2.28
CA ALA A 151 2.03 7.28 -1.37
C ALA A 151 1.59 7.51 0.08
N VAL A 152 0.60 8.39 0.30
CA VAL A 152 0.01 8.65 1.63
C VAL A 152 -0.66 7.40 2.23
N GLN A 153 -1.18 6.51 1.38
CA GLN A 153 -1.87 5.29 1.81
C GLN A 153 -0.96 4.06 1.94
N LEU A 154 0.32 4.14 1.55
CA LEU A 154 1.26 3.02 1.63
C LEU A 154 1.29 2.32 3.01
N PRO A 155 1.27 3.03 4.15
CA PRO A 155 1.24 2.38 5.48
C PRO A 155 0.02 1.48 5.72
N GLY A 156 -1.07 1.67 4.97
CA GLY A 156 -2.21 0.75 4.97
C GLY A 156 -2.11 -0.29 3.86
N ILE A 157 -1.76 0.13 2.63
CA ILE A 157 -1.73 -0.73 1.44
C ILE A 157 -0.72 -1.86 1.62
N ILE A 158 0.51 -1.53 1.99
CA ILE A 158 1.61 -2.51 2.03
C ILE A 158 1.32 -3.61 3.05
N PRO A 159 1.03 -3.34 4.35
CA PRO A 159 0.69 -4.40 5.30
C PRO A 159 -0.51 -5.22 4.86
N ALA A 160 -1.55 -4.60 4.31
CA ALA A 160 -2.75 -5.30 3.88
C ALA A 160 -2.44 -6.28 2.74
N LEU A 161 -1.75 -5.83 1.69
CA LEU A 161 -1.35 -6.72 0.58
C LEU A 161 -0.40 -7.83 1.05
N LEU A 162 0.49 -7.53 2.00
CA LEU A 162 1.44 -8.52 2.55
C LEU A 162 0.73 -9.71 3.20
N THR A 163 -0.46 -9.53 3.80
CA THR A 163 -1.25 -10.65 4.36
C THR A 163 -1.68 -11.66 3.30
N GLY A 164 -1.77 -11.26 2.03
CA GLY A 164 -2.08 -12.19 0.95
C GLY A 164 -0.90 -13.11 0.59
N LEU A 165 0.33 -12.75 0.97
CA LEU A 165 1.50 -13.62 0.78
C LEU A 165 1.65 -14.69 1.85
N GLU A 166 0.86 -14.63 2.94
CA GLU A 166 0.78 -15.71 3.91
C GLU A 166 0.15 -16.99 3.31
N GLU A 167 -0.60 -16.83 2.22
CA GLU A 167 -1.17 -17.93 1.45
C GLU A 167 -0.09 -18.61 0.58
N GLY A 168 -0.26 -19.89 0.27
CA GLY A 168 0.68 -20.62 -0.60
C GLY A 168 0.78 -20.03 -2.01
N GLY A 169 1.92 -20.19 -2.67
CA GLY A 169 2.21 -19.58 -3.98
C GLY A 169 1.21 -19.89 -5.12
N GLU A 170 0.54 -21.05 -5.02
CA GLU A 170 -0.52 -21.48 -5.96
C GLU A 170 -1.87 -20.81 -5.70
N SER A 171 -2.03 -20.09 -4.58
CA SER A 171 -3.27 -19.40 -4.24
C SER A 171 -3.49 -18.18 -5.12
N GLU A 172 -4.72 -18.00 -5.58
CA GLU A 172 -5.13 -16.79 -6.31
C GLU A 172 -4.91 -15.52 -5.48
N VAL A 173 -5.12 -15.60 -4.16
CA VAL A 173 -4.88 -14.48 -3.24
C VAL A 173 -3.40 -14.08 -3.25
N TYR A 174 -2.49 -15.06 -3.25
CA TYR A 174 -1.05 -14.82 -3.33
C TYR A 174 -0.70 -14.13 -4.65
N ARG A 175 -1.16 -14.67 -5.78
CA ARG A 175 -0.88 -14.13 -7.13
C ARG A 175 -1.38 -12.70 -7.29
N LEU A 176 -2.62 -12.43 -6.88
CA LEU A 176 -3.19 -11.08 -6.91
C LEU A 176 -2.41 -10.12 -6.01
N SER A 177 -2.09 -10.53 -4.78
CA SER A 177 -1.36 -9.67 -3.84
C SER A 177 0.03 -9.32 -4.33
N MET A 178 0.76 -10.31 -4.88
CA MET A 178 2.07 -10.09 -5.49
C MET A 178 1.98 -9.15 -6.70
N LYS A 179 0.98 -9.35 -7.58
CA LYS A 179 0.73 -8.45 -8.72
C LYS A 179 0.49 -7.02 -8.24
N LEU A 180 -0.34 -6.82 -7.21
CA LEU A 180 -0.63 -5.48 -6.70
C LEU A 180 0.58 -4.82 -6.03
N LEU A 181 1.41 -5.58 -5.31
CA LEU A 181 2.65 -5.03 -4.75
C LEU A 181 3.60 -4.55 -5.86
N ARG A 182 3.73 -5.30 -6.96
CA ARG A 182 4.51 -4.85 -8.13
C ARG A 182 3.89 -3.61 -8.77
N ASN A 183 2.57 -3.58 -8.97
CA ASN A 183 1.89 -2.40 -9.49
C ASN A 183 2.14 -1.16 -8.61
N VAL A 184 2.08 -1.30 -7.29
CA VAL A 184 2.38 -0.21 -6.34
C VAL A 184 3.84 0.23 -6.51
N HIS A 185 4.77 -0.70 -6.59
CA HIS A 185 6.19 -0.42 -6.84
C HIS A 185 6.38 0.39 -8.13
N ASP A 186 5.77 -0.03 -9.24
CA ASP A 186 5.88 0.62 -10.55
C ASP A 186 5.24 2.02 -10.57
N ILE A 187 4.09 2.19 -9.90
CA ILE A 187 3.46 3.50 -9.72
C ILE A 187 4.41 4.41 -8.95
N MET A 188 4.98 3.94 -7.84
CA MET A 188 5.92 4.75 -7.04
C MET A 188 7.19 5.08 -7.82
N ARG A 189 7.71 4.15 -8.63
CA ARG A 189 8.89 4.37 -9.46
C ARG A 189 8.66 5.42 -10.55
N SER A 190 7.53 5.32 -11.24
CA SER A 190 7.17 6.23 -12.34
C SER A 190 6.98 7.67 -11.87
N ASN A 191 6.60 7.90 -10.61
CA ASN A 191 6.41 9.24 -10.06
C ASN A 191 7.69 10.00 -9.79
N VAL A 192 8.80 9.31 -9.50
CA VAL A 192 10.11 9.95 -9.34
C VAL A 192 10.53 10.61 -10.66
N VAL A 193 10.30 9.92 -11.78
CA VAL A 193 10.62 10.44 -13.12
C VAL A 193 9.82 11.72 -13.43
N VAL A 194 8.54 11.76 -13.05
CA VAL A 194 7.69 12.93 -13.29
C VAL A 194 8.09 14.12 -12.42
N GLU A 195 8.42 13.89 -11.14
CA GLU A 195 8.91 14.96 -10.26
C GLU A 195 10.30 15.46 -10.66
N ASP A 196 11.21 14.60 -11.10
CA ASP A 196 12.54 15.01 -11.58
C ASP A 196 12.44 15.83 -12.88
N LEU A 197 11.57 15.46 -13.83
CA LEU A 197 11.30 16.27 -15.02
C LEU A 197 10.61 17.60 -14.68
N ALA A 198 9.67 17.61 -13.72
CA ALA A 198 8.99 18.84 -13.28
C ALA A 198 9.91 19.76 -12.46
N SER A 199 10.88 19.19 -11.74
CA SER A 199 11.90 19.92 -11.00
C SER A 199 12.96 20.48 -11.95
N ALA A 200 13.37 19.71 -12.96
CA ALA A 200 14.26 20.18 -14.03
C ALA A 200 13.66 21.38 -14.80
N ARG A 201 12.35 21.37 -15.09
CA ARG A 201 11.66 22.53 -15.69
C ARG A 201 11.57 23.74 -14.76
N ARG A 202 11.47 23.53 -13.43
CA ARG A 202 11.43 24.63 -12.46
C ARG A 202 12.81 25.26 -12.20
N ILE A 203 13.90 24.53 -12.44
CA ILE A 203 15.26 25.06 -12.32
C ILE A 203 15.57 26.08 -13.43
N GLU A 204 14.86 26.04 -14.56
CA GLU A 204 15.01 27.07 -15.61
C GLU A 204 14.29 28.40 -15.28
N GLU A 205 13.41 28.44 -14.26
CA GLU A 205 12.54 29.61 -13.98
C GLU A 205 12.75 30.26 -12.60
N ALA A 206 13.67 29.77 -11.76
CA ALA A 206 13.83 30.27 -10.39
C ALA A 206 15.15 31.04 -10.16
N GLU A 207 15.07 32.37 -10.25
CA GLU A 207 16.02 33.31 -9.65
C GLU A 207 16.02 33.16 -8.11
N GLU A 208 17.23 33.15 -7.52
CA GLU A 208 17.48 32.90 -6.10
C GLU A 208 16.95 34.01 -5.17
N VAL A 209 16.26 33.62 -4.09
CA VAL A 209 16.21 34.43 -2.86
C VAL A 209 16.44 33.52 -1.64
N PRO A 210 17.45 33.80 -0.80
CA PRO A 210 17.79 32.96 0.34
C PRO A 210 17.13 33.45 1.63
N GLY A 211 16.58 32.51 2.40
CA GLY A 211 16.37 32.65 3.83
C GLY A 211 14.99 32.26 4.32
N ASP A 212 14.85 31.05 4.86
CA ASP A 212 14.54 30.88 6.29
C ASP A 212 14.70 29.40 6.70
N LYS A 213 15.52 29.13 7.72
CA LYS A 213 15.79 27.77 8.23
C LYS A 213 14.93 27.53 9.46
N CYS A 214 13.72 27.03 9.24
CA CYS A 214 12.96 26.30 10.25
C CYS A 214 12.54 24.94 9.66
N SER A 215 13.50 24.02 9.61
CA SER A 215 13.33 22.67 9.06
C SER A 215 12.82 21.71 10.15
N LEU A 216 11.58 21.89 10.58
CA LEU A 216 10.83 20.81 11.22
C LEU A 216 10.24 19.97 10.08
N SER A 217 10.93 18.86 9.78
CA SER A 217 10.93 18.10 8.53
C SER A 217 9.60 18.01 7.75
N LYS A 218 9.61 18.67 6.58
CA LYS A 218 8.75 18.36 5.42
C LYS A 218 9.17 17.07 4.70
N ASP A 219 10.18 16.35 5.21
CA ASP A 219 10.79 15.15 4.58
C ASP A 219 10.05 13.82 4.86
N VAL A 220 8.91 13.85 5.56
CA VAL A 220 8.32 12.64 6.14
C VAL A 220 7.78 11.66 5.10
N TRP A 221 7.56 12.09 3.86
CA TRP A 221 7.14 11.24 2.74
C TRP A 221 8.11 11.44 1.57
N CYS A 222 9.28 10.79 1.64
CA CYS A 222 10.20 10.71 0.52
C CYS A 222 9.44 10.19 -0.72
N SER A 223 9.46 10.95 -1.81
CA SER A 223 8.84 10.58 -3.07
C SER A 223 9.36 9.23 -3.59
N GLY A 224 8.43 8.43 -4.15
CA GLY A 224 8.74 7.21 -4.89
C GLY A 224 8.96 5.93 -4.09
N VAL A 225 9.70 4.99 -4.68
CA VAL A 225 9.88 3.61 -4.18
C VAL A 225 10.52 3.57 -2.78
N THR A 226 11.30 4.59 -2.42
CA THR A 226 11.91 4.74 -1.09
C THR A 226 10.84 4.74 0.02
N ALA A 227 9.67 5.38 -0.19
CA ALA A 227 8.57 5.35 0.77
C ALA A 227 8.00 3.94 0.95
N MET A 228 7.89 3.18 -0.14
CA MET A 228 7.44 1.79 -0.09
C MET A 228 8.39 0.96 0.78
N TYR A 229 9.70 0.97 0.52
CA TYR A 229 10.66 0.23 1.35
C TYR A 229 10.67 0.69 2.81
N ARG A 230 10.57 1.99 3.07
CA ARG A 230 10.46 2.51 4.44
C ARG A 230 9.25 1.92 5.17
N VAL A 231 8.10 1.82 4.49
CA VAL A 231 6.91 1.16 5.05
C VAL A 231 7.14 -0.34 5.24
N MET A 232 7.86 -1.02 4.34
CA MET A 232 8.20 -2.44 4.51
C MET A 232 9.06 -2.67 5.75
N TRP A 233 10.10 -1.86 5.96
CA TRP A 233 10.95 -1.91 7.17
C TRP A 233 10.17 -1.59 8.45
N LEU A 234 9.27 -0.60 8.40
CA LEU A 234 8.37 -0.27 9.50
C LEU A 234 7.42 -1.43 9.84
N THR A 235 6.89 -2.11 8.80
CA THR A 235 6.04 -3.28 8.94
C THR A 235 6.80 -4.44 9.58
N LEU A 236 8.02 -4.70 9.12
CA LEU A 236 8.91 -5.72 9.66
C LEU A 236 9.20 -5.50 11.15
N LYS A 237 9.46 -4.25 11.54
CA LYS A 237 9.71 -3.86 12.94
C LYS A 237 8.48 -4.09 13.82
N ASN A 238 7.32 -3.57 13.40
CA ASN A 238 6.14 -3.42 14.27
C ASN A 238 5.12 -4.57 14.17
N SER A 239 5.19 -5.43 13.15
CA SER A 239 4.16 -6.46 12.90
C SER A 239 4.79 -7.86 12.77
N PRO A 240 4.94 -8.60 13.89
CA PRO A 240 5.56 -9.93 13.90
C PRO A 240 4.95 -10.92 12.90
N SER A 241 3.62 -10.93 12.75
CA SER A 241 2.92 -11.83 11.82
C SER A 241 3.31 -11.59 10.35
N LEU A 242 3.62 -10.34 10.00
CA LEU A 242 3.96 -9.94 8.64
C LEU A 242 5.45 -10.05 8.32
N ARG A 243 6.30 -10.44 9.27
CA ARG A 243 7.75 -10.50 9.02
C ARG A 243 8.12 -11.46 7.90
N GLY A 244 7.54 -12.66 7.90
CA GLY A 244 7.75 -13.65 6.84
C GLY A 244 7.41 -13.10 5.44
N PRO A 245 6.17 -12.64 5.22
CA PRO A 245 5.74 -12.00 3.97
C PRO A 245 6.63 -10.85 3.50
N VAL A 246 7.02 -9.94 4.41
CA VAL A 246 7.92 -8.82 4.07
C VAL A 246 9.26 -9.34 3.57
N LEU A 247 9.89 -10.26 4.30
CA LEU A 247 11.20 -10.79 3.93
C LEU A 247 11.16 -11.57 2.62
N GLN A 248 10.08 -12.33 2.39
CA GLN A 248 9.85 -13.02 1.13
C GLN A 248 9.80 -12.04 -0.04
N TYR A 249 9.04 -10.95 0.10
CA TYR A 249 8.99 -9.92 -0.94
C TYR A 249 10.35 -9.24 -1.15
N LEU A 250 11.02 -8.80 -0.07
CA LEU A 250 12.33 -8.14 -0.16
C LEU A 250 13.37 -9.04 -0.84
N LYS A 251 13.37 -10.35 -0.54
CA LYS A 251 14.26 -11.32 -1.18
C LYS A 251 13.99 -11.46 -2.69
N LEU A 252 12.72 -11.46 -3.10
CA LEU A 252 12.35 -11.53 -4.52
C LEU A 252 12.85 -10.30 -5.30
N GLN A 253 12.72 -9.10 -4.71
CA GLN A 253 13.21 -7.86 -5.34
C GLN A 253 14.73 -7.85 -5.54
N GLN A 254 15.49 -8.53 -4.68
CA GLN A 254 16.95 -8.68 -4.85
C GLN A 254 17.32 -9.72 -5.92
N GLY A 255 16.54 -10.80 -6.04
CA GLY A 255 16.76 -11.84 -7.07
C GLY A 255 16.52 -11.33 -8.49
N GLU A 256 15.54 -10.44 -8.68
CA GLU A 256 15.27 -9.80 -9.97
C GLU A 256 16.41 -8.84 -10.39
N ALA A 257 17.10 -8.20 -9.43
CA ALA A 257 18.26 -7.34 -9.71
C ALA A 257 19.54 -8.12 -10.08
N ALA A 258 19.68 -9.37 -9.61
CA ALA A 258 20.86 -10.22 -9.86
C ALA A 258 20.77 -11.04 -11.17
N GLY A 259 19.61 -11.08 -11.83
CA GLY A 259 19.37 -11.88 -13.04
C GLY A 259 19.92 -11.28 -14.36
N HIS A 260 20.75 -10.23 -14.30
CA HIS A 260 21.34 -9.57 -15.47
C HIS A 260 22.84 -9.35 -15.30
N ALA A 261 23.60 -10.44 -15.37
CA ALA A 261 25.02 -10.39 -15.73
C ALA A 261 25.17 -11.11 -17.08
N PRO A 262 25.66 -10.46 -18.15
CA PRO A 262 26.00 -11.18 -19.36
C PRO A 262 27.28 -11.98 -19.08
N CYS A 263 27.15 -13.27 -18.80
CA CYS A 263 28.27 -14.18 -18.95
C CYS A 263 28.62 -14.21 -20.44
N SER A 264 29.71 -13.53 -20.79
CA SER A 264 30.42 -13.73 -22.05
C SER A 264 31.05 -15.12 -22.01
N ASP A 265 30.27 -16.15 -22.36
CA ASP A 265 30.81 -17.47 -22.62
C ASP A 265 31.28 -17.56 -24.08
N VAL A 266 32.51 -18.05 -24.19
CA VAL A 266 33.25 -18.28 -25.42
C VAL A 266 32.53 -19.31 -26.29
N ASN A 267 32.41 -18.98 -27.56
CA ASN A 267 31.76 -19.75 -28.61
C ASN A 267 32.66 -20.89 -29.10
N GLU A 268 32.18 -22.14 -29.06
CA GLU A 268 32.55 -23.17 -30.04
C GLU A 268 31.33 -24.05 -30.36
N GLY A 269 30.97 -24.10 -31.65
CA GLY A 269 30.44 -25.33 -32.25
C GLY A 269 28.96 -25.36 -32.68
N SER A 270 28.75 -25.01 -33.96
CA SER A 270 27.80 -25.64 -34.93
C SER A 270 26.29 -25.31 -34.90
N VAL A 271 25.76 -25.19 -36.13
CA VAL A 271 24.53 -24.54 -36.63
C VAL A 271 23.53 -25.64 -37.14
N PRO A 272 22.34 -25.35 -37.70
CA PRO A 272 21.01 -25.08 -37.10
C PRO A 272 19.89 -26.07 -37.57
N THR A 273 18.65 -25.88 -37.08
CA THR A 273 17.31 -26.03 -37.73
C THR A 273 16.27 -26.25 -36.61
N SER A 274 15.03 -25.74 -36.57
CA SER A 274 14.20 -24.87 -37.42
C SER A 274 12.99 -24.39 -36.57
N HIS A 275 12.66 -23.10 -36.67
CA HIS A 275 11.35 -22.45 -36.50
C HIS A 275 10.21 -23.12 -35.71
N VAL A 276 9.85 -22.52 -34.56
CA VAL A 276 8.46 -22.16 -34.25
C VAL A 276 8.44 -20.74 -33.72
N VAL A 277 7.69 -19.88 -34.41
CA VAL A 277 7.41 -18.49 -34.03
C VAL A 277 6.21 -18.51 -33.10
N GLU A 278 6.40 -18.14 -31.84
CA GLU A 278 5.30 -17.58 -31.02
C GLU A 278 5.79 -16.35 -30.27
N ASN A 279 4.95 -15.33 -30.37
CA ASN A 279 5.21 -13.92 -30.14
C ASN A 279 5.17 -13.62 -28.63
N GLY A 280 6.34 -13.64 -27.98
CA GLY A 280 6.51 -13.20 -26.59
C GLY A 280 6.68 -11.68 -26.52
N GLY A 281 5.68 -10.98 -25.97
CA GLY A 281 5.75 -9.55 -25.72
C GLY A 281 6.94 -9.20 -24.84
N ASN A 282 7.79 -8.31 -25.34
CA ASN A 282 8.88 -7.68 -24.60
C ASN A 282 8.35 -7.06 -23.29
N CYS A 283 8.71 -7.66 -22.16
CA CYS A 283 8.72 -6.95 -20.88
C CYS A 283 10.08 -6.27 -20.77
N GLU A 284 10.11 -4.95 -21.02
CA GLU A 284 11.32 -4.13 -20.94
C GLU A 284 11.89 -4.07 -19.51
N PHE A 285 13.21 -4.03 -19.46
CA PHE A 285 14.10 -4.24 -18.32
C PHE A 285 14.15 -3.06 -17.33
N GLY A 286 14.17 -3.35 -16.03
CA GLY A 286 14.43 -2.39 -14.95
C GLY A 286 15.85 -2.50 -14.39
N PHE A 287 16.58 -1.38 -14.34
CA PHE A 287 17.92 -1.24 -13.73
C PHE A 287 17.93 -1.57 -12.22
N PRO A 288 19.04 -2.12 -11.66
CA PRO A 288 19.17 -2.40 -10.23
C PRO A 288 19.05 -1.10 -9.43
N GLU A 289 18.13 -1.08 -8.46
CA GLU A 289 17.91 0.08 -7.61
C GLU A 289 19.13 0.34 -6.72
N SER A 290 19.50 1.61 -6.53
CA SER A 290 20.62 1.96 -5.65
C SER A 290 20.38 1.42 -4.22
N PRO A 291 21.42 0.93 -3.52
CA PRO A 291 21.29 0.41 -2.15
C PRO A 291 20.59 1.39 -1.19
N SER A 292 20.80 2.70 -1.38
CA SER A 292 20.15 3.75 -0.59
C SER A 292 18.62 3.82 -0.71
N VAL A 293 18.05 3.43 -1.86
CA VAL A 293 16.59 3.40 -2.08
C VAL A 293 15.98 2.21 -1.35
N PHE A 294 16.61 1.04 -1.45
CA PHE A 294 16.22 -0.17 -0.72
C PHE A 294 16.25 0.01 0.81
N LEU A 295 17.18 0.81 1.31
CA LEU A 295 17.31 1.15 2.73
C LEU A 295 16.28 2.18 3.23
N GLY A 296 15.42 2.73 2.36
CA GLY A 296 14.37 3.66 2.77
C GLY A 296 14.86 4.99 3.35
N ARG A 297 16.15 5.34 3.15
CA ARG A 297 16.85 6.52 3.70
C ARG A 297 16.80 6.70 5.23
N ASP A 298 16.49 5.65 5.99
CA ASP A 298 16.43 5.68 7.47
C ASP A 298 17.19 4.47 8.04
N PRO A 299 18.52 4.55 8.19
CA PRO A 299 19.34 3.42 8.63
C PRO A 299 18.96 2.94 10.05
N CYS A 300 18.58 3.85 10.94
CA CYS A 300 18.14 3.51 12.30
C CYS A 300 16.90 2.61 12.29
N LEU A 301 15.92 2.90 11.42
CA LEU A 301 14.74 2.05 11.25
C LEU A 301 15.13 0.66 10.74
N VAL A 302 15.96 0.61 9.70
CA VAL A 302 16.43 -0.65 9.10
C VAL A 302 17.17 -1.50 10.13
N HIS A 303 18.13 -0.92 10.85
CA HIS A 303 18.92 -1.62 11.87
C HIS A 303 18.04 -2.15 13.00
N SER A 304 17.10 -1.33 13.48
CA SER A 304 16.15 -1.75 14.50
C SER A 304 15.26 -2.90 14.02
N ALA A 305 14.80 -2.84 12.77
CA ALA A 305 13.98 -3.90 12.17
C ALA A 305 14.78 -5.21 11.99
N ILE A 306 16.03 -5.14 11.54
CA ILE A 306 16.95 -6.28 11.41
C ILE A 306 17.14 -6.96 12.77
N PHE A 307 17.52 -6.20 13.79
CA PHE A 307 17.79 -6.71 15.12
C PHE A 307 16.58 -7.43 15.72
N ILE A 308 15.41 -6.79 15.67
CA ILE A 308 14.16 -7.37 16.17
C ILE A 308 13.80 -8.66 15.41
N THR A 309 14.06 -8.71 14.10
CA THR A 309 13.76 -9.88 13.26
C THR A 309 14.71 -11.04 13.51
N LEU A 310 15.99 -10.77 13.79
CA LEU A 310 16.97 -11.80 14.19
C LEU A 310 16.64 -12.42 15.56
N GLN A 311 15.95 -11.67 16.42
CA GLN A 311 15.46 -12.15 17.72
C GLN A 311 14.07 -12.78 17.65
N ASP A 312 13.50 -12.94 16.46
CA ASP A 312 12.17 -13.51 16.30
C ASP A 312 12.15 -14.99 16.76
N PRO A 313 11.11 -15.44 17.48
CA PRO A 313 11.00 -16.85 17.88
C PRO A 313 10.89 -17.81 16.69
N ASN A 314 10.44 -17.33 15.52
CA ASN A 314 10.28 -18.15 14.32
C ASN A 314 11.62 -18.32 13.59
N GLU A 315 12.12 -19.54 13.56
CA GLU A 315 13.41 -19.87 12.92
C GLU A 315 13.44 -19.55 11.42
N ARG A 316 12.31 -19.71 10.72
CA ARG A 316 12.21 -19.39 9.29
C ARG A 316 12.41 -17.90 9.05
N THR A 317 11.80 -17.06 9.90
CA THR A 317 11.94 -15.59 9.84
C THR A 317 13.39 -15.18 10.07
N ARG A 318 14.04 -15.74 11.10
CA ARG A 318 15.46 -15.49 11.37
C ARG A 318 16.35 -15.88 10.18
N ARG A 319 16.09 -17.05 9.58
CA ARG A 319 16.85 -17.52 8.42
C ARG A 319 16.67 -16.61 7.20
N PHE A 320 15.45 -16.16 6.91
CA PHE A 320 15.22 -15.21 5.82
C PHE A 320 15.90 -13.87 6.05
N MET A 321 15.97 -13.39 7.30
CA MET A 321 16.73 -12.18 7.61
C MET A 321 18.23 -12.36 7.36
N LEU A 322 18.79 -13.51 7.75
CA LEU A 322 20.20 -13.82 7.46
C LEU A 322 20.47 -13.90 5.95
N ASP A 323 19.60 -14.56 5.18
CA ASP A 323 19.68 -14.60 3.72
C ASP A 323 19.67 -13.18 3.13
N LEU A 324 18.79 -12.31 3.65
CA LEU A 324 18.68 -10.92 3.20
C LEU A 324 19.94 -10.11 3.55
N LEU A 325 20.52 -10.31 4.73
CA LEU A 325 21.77 -9.67 5.13
C LEU A 325 22.91 -10.07 4.20
N ILE A 326 23.03 -11.36 3.87
CA ILE A 326 24.06 -11.85 2.94
C ILE A 326 23.87 -11.25 1.54
N ALA A 327 22.61 -11.18 1.06
CA ALA A 327 22.32 -10.72 -0.29
C ALA A 327 22.39 -9.20 -0.46
N ALA A 328 21.87 -8.44 0.51
CA ALA A 328 21.66 -6.98 0.38
C ALA A 328 22.67 -6.14 1.17
N PHE A 329 23.39 -6.72 2.13
CA PHE A 329 24.32 -6.01 3.01
C PHE A 329 25.70 -6.67 3.01
N PRO A 330 26.57 -6.38 2.03
CA PRO A 330 27.92 -6.90 2.04
C PRO A 330 28.65 -6.40 3.30
N LEU A 331 29.01 -7.31 4.20
CA LEU A 331 29.73 -7.04 5.45
C LEU A 331 31.23 -6.70 5.22
N GLY A 332 31.58 -6.26 4.01
CA GLY A 332 32.95 -5.94 3.57
C GLY A 332 33.37 -4.49 3.80
N SER A 333 34.36 -4.03 3.01
CA SER A 333 35.17 -2.81 3.21
C SER A 333 34.45 -1.46 3.19
N THR A 334 33.16 -1.41 2.85
CA THR A 334 32.29 -0.22 3.00
C THR A 334 31.01 -0.63 3.71
N SER A 335 31.10 -0.83 5.02
CA SER A 335 29.97 -1.27 5.82
C SER A 335 28.93 -0.15 5.96
N LEU A 336 27.67 -0.46 5.60
CA LEU A 336 26.50 0.38 5.90
C LEU A 336 26.25 0.53 7.42
N PHE A 337 26.85 -0.33 8.22
CA PHE A 337 26.74 -0.35 9.67
C PHE A 337 27.96 0.30 10.33
N THR A 338 27.72 1.15 11.33
CA THR A 338 28.75 1.63 12.26
C THR A 338 29.33 0.47 13.10
N ALA A 339 30.51 0.67 13.69
CA ALA A 339 31.13 -0.35 14.55
C ALA A 339 30.24 -0.80 15.72
N SER A 340 29.48 0.12 16.32
CA SER A 340 28.49 -0.19 17.36
C SER A 340 27.35 -1.07 16.85
N GLU A 341 26.86 -0.81 15.64
CA GLU A 341 25.76 -1.57 15.04
C GLU A 341 26.22 -2.96 14.59
N GLN A 342 27.45 -3.08 14.09
CA GLN A 342 28.05 -4.39 13.81
C GLN A 342 28.17 -5.22 15.10
N SER A 343 28.56 -4.62 16.22
CA SER A 343 28.59 -5.30 17.52
C SER A 343 27.20 -5.77 17.97
N LEU A 344 26.16 -4.94 17.80
CA LEU A 344 24.77 -5.31 18.07
C LEU A 344 24.28 -6.44 17.16
N LEU A 345 24.64 -6.41 15.89
CA LEU A 345 24.30 -7.45 14.92
C LEU A 345 24.94 -8.79 15.33
N VAL A 346 26.23 -8.79 15.67
CA VAL A 346 26.93 -9.97 16.19
C VAL A 346 26.25 -10.45 17.48
N SER A 347 25.94 -9.56 18.42
CA SER A 347 25.25 -9.91 19.67
C SER A 347 23.86 -10.51 19.44
N ALA A 348 23.14 -10.11 18.39
CA ALA A 348 21.84 -10.68 18.05
C ALA A 348 21.94 -12.08 17.42
N VAL A 349 23.03 -12.35 16.70
CA VAL A 349 23.26 -13.63 16.02
C VAL A 349 23.91 -14.67 16.94
N VAL A 350 24.74 -14.26 17.91
CA VAL A 350 25.43 -15.18 18.85
C VAL A 350 24.49 -16.17 19.56
N PRO A 351 23.32 -15.76 20.10
CA PRO A 351 22.37 -16.69 20.70
C PRO A 351 21.81 -17.74 19.71
N LEU A 352 21.83 -17.46 18.40
CA LEU A 352 21.34 -18.38 17.37
C LEU A 352 22.25 -19.59 17.17
N PHE A 353 23.52 -19.49 17.55
CA PHE A 353 24.48 -20.60 17.49
C PHE A 353 24.35 -21.59 18.67
N GLY A 354 23.36 -21.40 19.55
CA GLY A 354 23.15 -22.28 20.70
C GLY A 354 24.24 -22.19 21.76
N ILE A 355 25.09 -21.16 21.72
CA ILE A 355 26.10 -20.90 22.74
C ILE A 355 25.35 -20.40 23.99
N PRO A 356 25.39 -21.10 25.13
CA PRO A 356 24.71 -20.65 26.33
C PRO A 356 25.26 -19.29 26.76
N GLU A 357 24.37 -18.29 26.94
CA GLU A 357 24.74 -16.96 27.43
C GLU A 357 25.51 -17.09 28.75
N ARG A 358 26.83 -16.89 28.71
CA ARG A 358 27.57 -16.60 29.94
C ARG A 358 27.18 -15.20 30.38
N SER A 359 26.36 -15.17 31.43
CA SER A 359 26.02 -14.05 32.31
C SER A 359 25.23 -12.88 31.71
N ALA A 360 24.02 -12.71 32.26
CA ALA A 360 23.06 -11.63 32.07
C ALA A 360 23.55 -10.23 32.54
N SER A 361 24.83 -9.87 32.36
CA SER A 361 25.34 -8.55 32.74
C SER A 361 25.20 -7.50 31.61
N THR A 362 25.12 -7.91 30.34
CA THR A 362 25.08 -6.97 29.21
C THR A 362 23.70 -6.35 28.97
N ARG A 363 22.61 -7.01 29.38
CA ARG A 363 21.23 -6.47 29.21
C ARG A 363 20.96 -5.21 30.05
N ARG A 364 21.70 -5.00 31.14
CA ARG A 364 21.53 -3.81 32.00
C ARG A 364 22.24 -2.56 31.48
N ALA A 365 23.15 -2.70 30.51
CA ALA A 365 23.83 -1.54 29.90
C ALA A 365 23.03 -0.91 28.75
N CYS A 366 22.06 -1.62 28.14
CA CYS A 366 21.33 -1.16 26.95
C CYS A 366 19.90 -0.65 27.21
N CYS A 367 19.41 -0.68 28.45
CA CYS A 367 18.14 -0.05 28.84
C CYS A 367 18.34 1.24 29.66
N GLY A 368 19.55 1.81 29.63
CA GLY A 368 19.88 3.06 30.31
C GLY A 368 20.26 4.15 29.31
N VAL A 369 19.43 5.20 29.30
CA VAL A 369 19.46 6.46 28.53
C VAL A 369 18.79 6.42 27.17
#